data_AF-A0A060C852-F1
#
_entry.id   AF-A0A060C852-F1
#
_cell.length_a   1.000
_cell.length_b   1.000
_cell.length_c   1.000
_cell.angle_alpha   90.00
_cell.angle_beta   90.00
_cell.angle_gamma   90.00
#
_symmetry.space_group_name_H-M   'P 1'
#
loop_
_entity.id
_entity.type
_entity.pdbx_description
1 polymer ?
#
loop_
_entity_poly.entity_id
_entity_poly.type
_entity_poly.pdbx_seq_one_letter_code
_entity_poly.pdbx_strand_id
1 'polypeptide(L)' 'HGRQRGIIADPDDPPAEAVEAIAAVDPDVLCVALGNPKQERFIAATRERLRTPVMIGVGGTLDLLIGKRRGPPS' A
#
# COMPACT_ATOMS: atom_id res chain seq x y z
N HIS A 1 9.59 6.08 11.24
CA HIS A 1 8.32 5.40 10.92
C HIS A 1 7.35 6.37 10.25
N GLY A 2 7.43 6.49 8.92
CA GLY A 2 6.55 7.34 8.13
C GLY A 2 5.27 6.59 7.73
N ARG A 3 4.13 7.28 7.73
CA ARG A 3 2.86 6.75 7.19
C ARG A 3 2.54 7.51 5.91
N GLN A 4 2.55 6.83 4.78
CA GLN A 4 2.10 7.38 3.51
C GLN A 4 0.78 6.77 3.05
N ARG A 5 -0.02 7.55 2.34
CA ARG A 5 -1.34 7.15 1.85
C ARG A 5 -1.48 7.56 0.39
N GLY A 6 -1.67 6.58 -0.50
CA GLY A 6 -1.99 6.78 -1.90
C GLY A 6 -3.23 5.97 -2.28
N ILE A 7 -4.01 6.47 -3.24
CA ILE A 7 -5.09 5.70 -3.86
C ILE A 7 -4.48 4.94 -5.03
N ILE A 8 -4.52 3.61 -4.98
CA ILE A 8 -4.07 2.74 -6.07
C ILE A 8 -5.33 2.31 -6.83
N ALA A 9 -5.56 2.92 -7.99
CA ALA A 9 -6.71 2.63 -8.84
C ALA A 9 -6.55 1.29 -9.57
N ASP A 10 -5.37 1.08 -10.15
CA ASP A 10 -4.93 -0.16 -10.78
C ASP A 10 -3.78 -0.77 -9.96
N PRO A 11 -3.94 -1.99 -9.40
CA PRO A 11 -2.89 -2.63 -8.63
C PRO A 11 -1.73 -3.17 -9.48
N ASP A 12 -1.93 -3.39 -10.78
CA ASP A 12 -0.89 -3.90 -11.68
C ASP A 12 -0.06 -2.76 -12.28
N ASP A 13 -0.67 -1.57 -12.41
CA ASP A 13 0.01 -0.34 -12.84
C ASP A 13 -0.19 0.81 -11.83
N PRO A 14 0.43 0.72 -10.64
CA PRO A 14 0.32 1.78 -9.67
C PRO A 14 1.08 3.04 -10.15
N PRO A 15 0.54 4.24 -9.87
CA PRO A 15 1.21 5.50 -10.24
C PRO A 15 2.66 5.54 -9.75
N ALA A 16 3.58 5.96 -10.62
CA ALA A 16 5.00 6.01 -10.29
C ALA A 16 5.28 6.83 -9.02
N GLU A 17 4.61 7.96 -8.87
CA GLU A 17 4.71 8.83 -7.69
C GLU A 17 4.36 8.09 -6.39
N ALA A 18 3.35 7.20 -6.39
CA ALA A 18 2.98 6.43 -5.21
C ALA A 18 4.07 5.42 -4.83
N VAL A 19 4.65 4.75 -5.82
CA VAL A 19 5.75 3.77 -5.60
C VAL A 19 7.01 4.48 -5.14
N GLU A 20 7.36 5.61 -5.75
CA GLU A 20 8.52 6.42 -5.36
C GLU A 20 8.38 6.98 -3.96
N ALA A 21 7.18 7.45 -3.58
CA ALA A 21 6.94 7.93 -2.23
C ALA A 21 7.16 6.80 -1.20
N ILE A 22 6.67 5.59 -1.47
CA ILE A 22 6.89 4.42 -0.60
C ILE A 22 8.38 4.05 -0.56
N ALA A 23 9.07 4.05 -1.69
CA ALA A 23 10.51 3.76 -1.73
C ALA A 23 11.33 4.80 -0.94
N ALA A 24 10.93 6.08 -0.99
CA ALA A 24 11.64 7.16 -0.31
C ALA A 24 11.60 7.07 1.22
N VAL A 25 10.63 6.33 1.80
CA VAL A 25 10.60 6.06 3.24
C VAL A 25 11.37 4.81 3.65
N ASP A 26 11.95 4.08 2.69
CA ASP A 26 12.79 2.88 2.87
C ASP A 26 12.27 1.92 3.95
N PRO A 27 11.05 1.37 3.78
CA PRO A 27 10.44 0.58 4.83
C PRO A 27 11.06 -0.83 4.90
N ASP A 28 11.35 -1.31 6.11
CA ASP A 28 11.69 -2.72 6.35
C ASP A 28 10.48 -3.65 6.12
N VAL A 29 9.27 -3.14 6.39
CA VAL A 29 8.01 -3.86 6.26
C VAL A 29 6.94 -2.96 5.63
N LEU A 30 6.33 -3.42 4.55
CA LEU A 30 5.16 -2.79 3.92
C LEU A 30 3.89 -3.63 4.11
N CYS A 31 2.92 -3.05 4.80
CA CYS A 31 1.58 -3.63 4.93
C CYS A 31 0.66 -3.10 3.81
N VAL A 32 0.08 -4.00 3.02
CA VAL A 32 -0.79 -3.68 1.87
C VAL A 32 -2.25 -4.03 2.20
N ALA A 33 -3.11 -3.02 2.30
CA ALA A 33 -4.51 -3.16 2.69
C ALA A 33 -5.50 -2.92 1.52
N LEU A 34 -5.13 -3.32 0.29
CA LEU A 34 -5.95 -3.11 -0.92
C LEU A 34 -7.11 -4.11 -1.08
N GLY A 35 -7.14 -5.15 -0.24
CA GLY A 35 -8.05 -6.29 -0.39
C GLY A 35 -7.61 -7.27 -1.47
N ASN A 36 -8.20 -8.47 -1.46
CA ASN A 36 -7.94 -9.50 -2.46
C ASN A 36 -8.79 -9.25 -3.72
N PRO A 37 -8.28 -9.49 -4.94
CA PRO A 37 -6.92 -9.95 -5.29
C PRO A 37 -5.90 -8.81 -5.49
N LYS A 38 -6.29 -7.55 -5.21
CA LYS A 38 -5.49 -6.37 -5.55
C LYS A 38 -4.18 -6.30 -4.77
N GLN A 39 -4.16 -6.74 -3.52
CA GLN A 39 -2.96 -6.72 -2.69
C GLN A 39 -1.85 -7.63 -3.26
N GLU A 40 -2.18 -8.84 -3.70
CA GLU A 40 -1.21 -9.80 -4.24
C GLU A 40 -0.63 -9.27 -5.55
N ARG A 41 -1.48 -8.67 -6.40
CA ARG A 41 -1.09 -8.07 -7.67
C ARG A 41 -0.19 -6.86 -7.48
N PHE A 42 -0.54 -5.96 -6.54
CA PHE A 42 0.29 -4.80 -6.22
C PHE A 42 1.67 -5.20 -5.69
N ILE A 43 1.73 -6.18 -4.78
CA ILE A 43 3.01 -6.70 -4.27
C ILE A 43 3.84 -7.25 -5.42
N ALA A 44 3.25 -8.07 -6.29
CA ALA A 44 3.96 -8.63 -7.45
C ALA A 44 4.48 -7.55 -8.41
N ALA A 45 3.67 -6.54 -8.73
CA ALA A 45 4.02 -5.47 -9.67
C ALA A 45 5.10 -4.51 -9.14
N THR A 46 5.23 -4.36 -7.82
CA THR A 46 6.10 -3.33 -7.21
C THR A 46 7.30 -3.86 -6.48
N ARG A 47 7.36 -5.16 -6.16
CA ARG A 47 8.42 -5.77 -5.34
C ARG A 47 9.83 -5.45 -5.82
N GLU A 48 10.09 -5.53 -7.12
CA GLU A 48 11.42 -5.25 -7.68
C GLU A 48 11.83 -3.78 -7.55
N ARG A 49 10.85 -2.87 -7.67
CA ARG A 49 11.06 -1.42 -7.61
C ARG A 49 11.25 -0.93 -6.18
N LEU A 50 10.41 -1.41 -5.25
CA LEU A 50 10.42 -0.96 -3.86
C LEU A 50 11.57 -1.54 -3.05
N ARG A 51 12.04 -2.75 -3.40
CA ARG A 51 13.11 -3.48 -2.67
C ARG A 51 12.86 -3.65 -1.16
N THR A 52 11.65 -3.36 -0.69
CA THR A 52 11.21 -3.59 0.67
C THR A 52 11.36 -5.09 1.01
N PRO A 53 12.11 -5.43 2.07
CA PRO A 53 12.41 -6.82 2.41
C PRO A 53 11.15 -7.67 2.63
N VAL A 54 10.12 -7.10 3.26
CA VAL A 54 8.88 -7.82 3.62
C VAL A 54 7.65 -7.02 3.20
N MET A 55 6.82 -7.61 2.34
CA MET A 55 5.54 -7.03 1.90
C MET A 55 4.42 -8.02 2.20
N ILE A 56 3.38 -7.60 2.93
CA ILE A 56 2.33 -8.49 3.42
C ILE A 56 0.95 -7.88 3.13
N GLY A 57 0.09 -8.66 2.51
CA GLY A 57 -1.34 -8.34 2.40
C GLY A 57 -2.02 -8.51 3.76
N VAL A 58 -2.56 -7.43 4.30
CA VAL A 58 -3.19 -7.42 5.65
C VAL A 58 -4.73 -7.39 5.58
N GLY A 59 -5.28 -7.37 4.37
CA GLY A 59 -6.72 -7.30 4.12
C GLY A 59 -7.32 -5.92 4.40
N GLY A 60 -8.46 -5.62 3.77
CA GLY A 60 -9.16 -4.35 3.94
C GLY A 60 -9.82 -4.15 5.32
N THR A 61 -9.95 -5.22 6.11
CA THR A 61 -10.50 -5.15 7.46
C THR A 61 -9.55 -4.47 8.44
N LEU A 62 -8.23 -4.49 8.18
CA LEU A 62 -7.28 -3.78 9.03
C LEU A 62 -7.62 -2.30 9.07
N ASP A 63 -7.91 -1.66 7.93
CA ASP A 63 -8.34 -0.25 7.85
C ASP A 63 -9.61 0.07 8.67
N LEU A 64 -10.45 -0.93 8.94
CA LEU A 64 -11.62 -0.80 9.82
C LEU A 64 -11.22 -0.88 11.31
N LEU A 65 -10.20 -1.70 11.63
CA LEU A 65 -9.75 -2.04 12.98
C LEU A 65 -8.72 -1.05 13.56
N ILE A 66 -7.85 -0.44 12.74
CA ILE A 66 -6.90 0.60 13.17
C ILE A 66 -7.56 1.97 13.48
N GLY A 67 -8.86 1.97 13.75
CA GLY A 67 -9.62 3.15 14.17
C GLY A 67 -9.94 4.07 13.00
N LYS A 68 -11.13 3.88 12.41
CA LYS A 68 -11.75 4.91 11.57
C LYS A 68 -11.77 6.25 12.32
N ARG A 69 -11.07 7.26 11.80
CA ARG A 69 -11.65 8.60 11.74
C ARG A 69 -12.06 8.91 10.31
N ARG A 70 -13.32 9.31 10.23
CA ARG A 70 -14.06 9.83 9.08
C ARG A 70 -13.33 11.01 8.42
N GLY A 71 -13.25 11.02 7.09
CA GLY A 71 -13.41 12.24 6.29
C GLY A 71 -12.39 12.51 5.17
N PRO A 72 -12.77 13.33 4.16
CA PRO A 72 -14.04 14.07 4.06
C PRO A 72 -15.06 13.43 3.11
N PRO A 73 -16.36 13.77 3.22
CA PRO A 73 -17.30 13.62 2.12
C PRO A 73 -17.08 14.73 1.09
N SER A 74 -17.07 14.35 -0.19
CA SER A 74 -17.30 15.22 -1.35
C SER A 74 -17.65 14.33 -2.53
#